data_AF-A0A953W0U3-F1
#
_entry.id   AF-A0A953W0U3-F1
#
_cell.length_a   1.000
_cell.length_b   1.000
_cell.length_c   1.000
_cell.angle_alpha   90.00
_cell.angle_beta   90.00
_cell.angle_gamma   90.00
#
_symmetry.space_group_name_H-M   'P 1'
#
loop_
_entity.id
_entity.type
_entity.pdbx_description
1 polymer ?
#
loop_
_entity_poly.entity_id
_entity_poly.type
_entity_poly.pdbx_seq_one_letter_code
_entity_poly.pdbx_strand_id
1 'polypeptide(L)' 'MTLQIPFDNSYARLPDRFYVRQRAEPAPRPDLIVVNAALAAELGLDAQALASPDGVAALSGNAVPMGAEPLAQAY' A
#
# COMPACT_ATOMS: atom_id res chain seq x y z
N MET A 1 -11.12 -5.75 -8.17
CA MET A 1 -10.79 -6.66 -7.05
C MET A 1 -9.61 -6.04 -6.34
N THR A 2 -9.67 -5.82 -5.03
CA THR A 2 -8.62 -5.09 -4.31
C THR A 2 -7.24 -5.72 -4.49
N LEU A 3 -6.21 -4.90 -4.72
CA LEU A 3 -4.83 -5.37 -4.86
C LEU A 3 -4.42 -6.23 -3.65
N GLN A 4 -3.83 -7.39 -3.91
CA GLN A 4 -3.34 -8.29 -2.87
C GLN A 4 -1.82 -8.21 -2.77
N ILE A 5 -1.32 -7.90 -1.58
CA ILE A 5 0.12 -7.84 -1.27
C ILE A 5 0.37 -8.76 -0.07
N PRO A 6 1.40 -9.62 -0.09
CA PRO A 6 1.69 -10.55 0.99
C PRO A 6 2.40 -9.85 2.16
N PHE A 7 1.73 -8.89 2.81
CA PHE A 7 2.29 -8.18 3.95
C PHE A 7 2.44 -9.06 5.20
N ASP A 8 3.55 -8.88 5.91
CA ASP A 8 3.69 -9.19 7.35
C ASP A 8 3.84 -7.87 8.10
N ASN A 9 2.75 -7.39 8.72
CA ASN A 9 2.73 -6.11 9.44
C ASN A 9 3.37 -6.22 10.83
N SER A 10 4.64 -6.60 10.91
CA SER A 10 5.32 -6.85 12.18
C SER A 10 5.38 -5.63 13.10
N TYR A 11 5.55 -4.44 12.55
CA TYR A 11 5.53 -3.18 13.32
C TYR A 11 4.16 -2.89 13.95
N ALA A 12 3.08 -3.27 13.26
CA ALA A 12 1.71 -3.09 13.74
C ALA A 12 1.36 -3.98 14.95
N ARG A 13 2.26 -4.90 15.36
CA ARG A 13 2.13 -5.73 16.56
C ARG A 13 2.85 -5.15 17.78
N LEU A 14 3.56 -4.03 17.63
CA LEU A 14 4.20 -3.33 18.75
C LEU A 14 3.14 -2.66 19.66
N PRO A 15 3.49 -2.31 20.91
CA PRO A 15 2.59 -1.54 21.77
C PRO A 15 2.12 -0.22 21.13
N ASP A 16 0.85 0.15 21.34
CA ASP A 16 0.21 1.32 20.70
C ASP A 16 0.86 2.67 21.03
N ARG A 17 1.81 2.74 21.97
CA ARG A 17 2.62 3.95 22.19
C ARG A 17 3.56 4.28 21.02
N PHE A 18 3.84 3.30 20.16
CA PHE A 18 4.80 3.43 19.06
C PHE A 18 4.15 3.87 17.74
N TYR A 19 2.82 3.79 17.62
CA TYR A 19 2.12 4.18 16.40
C TYR A 19 0.66 4.55 16.69
N VAL A 20 0.04 5.20 15.72
CA VAL A 20 -1.43 5.29 15.64
C VAL A 20 -1.92 4.65 14.35
N ARG A 21 -3.09 4.00 14.39
CA ARG A 21 -3.73 3.46 13.19
C ARG A 21 -4.28 4.63 12.38
N GLN A 22 -3.84 4.74 11.12
CA GLN A 22 -4.15 5.90 10.28
C GLN A 22 -4.36 5.44 8.84
N ARG A 23 -5.52 5.75 8.27
CA ARG A 23 -5.76 5.56 6.82
C ARG A 23 -5.19 6.75 6.04
N ALA A 24 -4.81 6.49 4.79
CA ALA A 24 -4.44 7.56 3.87
C ALA A 24 -5.66 8.45 3.54
N GLU A 25 -5.41 9.72 3.30
CA GLU A 25 -6.39 10.63 2.71
C GLU A 25 -6.42 10.37 1.19
N PRO A 26 -7.58 10.16 0.56
CA PRO A 26 -7.67 9.85 -0.86
C PRO A 26 -7.16 11.00 -1.75
N ALA A 27 -6.37 10.66 -2.78
CA ALA A 27 -5.96 11.61 -3.80
C ALA A 27 -7.08 11.89 -4.82
N PRO A 28 -7.32 13.16 -5.18
CA PRO A 28 -8.29 13.49 -6.22
C PRO A 28 -7.73 13.19 -7.61
N ARG A 29 -8.46 12.37 -8.39
CA ARG A 29 -8.11 11.98 -9.78
C ARG A 29 -6.67 11.47 -9.92
N PRO A 30 -6.34 10.33 -9.30
CA PRO A 30 -5.00 9.76 -9.39
C PRO A 30 -4.76 9.17 -10.79
N ASP A 31 -3.60 9.50 -11.36
CA ASP A 31 -3.11 8.93 -12.62
C ASP A 31 -1.71 8.35 -12.42
N LEU A 32 -1.43 7.24 -13.10
CA LEU A 32 -0.15 6.55 -12.99
C LEU A 32 0.93 7.26 -13.80
N ILE A 33 2.04 7.63 -13.15
CA ILE A 33 3.22 8.21 -13.82
C ILE A 33 4.17 7.11 -14.29
N VAL A 34 4.60 6.22 -13.38
CA VAL A 34 5.52 5.13 -13.66
C VAL A 34 5.39 4.03 -12.61
N VAL A 35 5.54 2.77 -13.02
CA VAL A 35 5.76 1.62 -12.13
C VAL A 35 7.19 1.12 -12.34
N ASN A 36 7.92 0.92 -11.25
CA ASN A 36 9.24 0.29 -11.32
C ASN A 36 9.07 -1.24 -11.40
N ALA A 37 9.08 -1.77 -12.62
CA ALA A 37 8.89 -3.20 -12.87
C ALA A 37 10.01 -4.08 -12.29
N ALA A 38 11.26 -3.59 -12.26
CA ALA A 38 12.38 -4.33 -11.69
C ALA A 38 12.21 -4.51 -10.18
N LEU A 39 11.87 -3.42 -9.48
CA LEU A 39 11.61 -3.48 -8.04
C LEU A 39 10.35 -4.31 -7.71
N ALA A 40 9.30 -4.22 -8.53
CA ALA A 40 8.12 -5.05 -8.35
C ALA A 40 8.48 -6.55 -8.38
N ALA A 41 9.33 -6.97 -9.33
CA ALA A 41 9.81 -8.34 -9.41
C ALA A 41 10.65 -8.75 -8.19
N GLU A 42 11.54 -7.87 -7.71
CA GLU A 42 12.35 -8.11 -6.49
C GLU A 42 11.47 -8.30 -5.24
N LEU A 43 10.36 -7.56 -5.16
CA LEU A 43 9.38 -7.64 -4.07
C LEU A 43 8.35 -8.78 -4.25
N GLY A 44 8.43 -9.55 -5.34
CA GLY A 44 7.46 -10.61 -5.66
C GLY A 44 6.07 -10.10 -6.03
N LEU A 45 5.98 -8.88 -6.58
CA LEU A 45 4.74 -8.20 -6.99
C LEU A 45 4.57 -8.23 -8.50
N ASP A 46 3.32 -8.31 -8.96
CA ASP A 46 2.97 -8.15 -10.37
C ASP A 46 2.90 -6.66 -10.74
N ALA A 47 3.83 -6.22 -11.61
CA ALA A 47 3.88 -4.86 -12.11
C ALA A 47 2.62 -4.46 -12.89
N GLN A 48 1.97 -5.39 -13.59
CA GLN A 48 0.72 -5.11 -14.31
C GLN A 48 -0.45 -4.94 -13.33
N ALA A 49 -0.48 -5.71 -12.24
CA ALA A 49 -1.44 -5.51 -11.17
C ALA A 49 -1.28 -4.13 -10.50
N LEU A 50 -0.03 -3.68 -10.28
CA LEU A 50 0.25 -2.33 -9.76
C LEU A 50 -0.19 -1.21 -10.72
N ALA A 51 -0.09 -1.43 -12.03
CA ALA A 51 -0.51 -0.48 -13.06
C ALA A 51 -2.03 -0.50 -13.34
N SER A 52 -2.76 -1.48 -12.81
CA SER A 52 -4.21 -1.58 -12.96
C SER A 52 -4.95 -0.48 -12.17
N PRO A 53 -6.24 -0.21 -12.46
CA PRO A 53 -7.03 0.76 -11.69
C PRO A 53 -7.07 0.47 -10.18
N ASP A 54 -7.14 -0.82 -9.80
CA ASP A 54 -7.12 -1.24 -8.38
C ASP A 54 -5.73 -0.99 -7.75
N GLY A 55 -4.66 -1.18 -8.52
CA GLY A 55 -3.29 -0.88 -8.11
C GLY A 55 -3.05 0.62 -7.93
N VAL A 56 -3.50 1.44 -8.88
CA VAL A 56 -3.44 2.90 -8.80
C VAL A 56 -4.25 3.41 -7.60
N ALA A 57 -5.45 2.86 -7.35
CA ALA A 57 -6.24 3.21 -6.18
C ALA A 57 -5.50 2.88 -4.87
N ALA A 58 -4.82 1.74 -4.78
CA ALA A 58 -3.99 1.39 -3.64
C ALA A 58 -2.80 2.33 -3.44
N LEU A 59 -2.05 2.61 -4.51
CA LEU A 59 -0.84 3.43 -4.48
C LEU A 59 -1.13 4.92 -4.21
N SER A 60 -2.35 5.37 -4.47
CA SER A 60 -2.81 6.75 -4.26
C SER A 60 -3.58 6.98 -2.95
N GLY A 61 -3.72 5.95 -2.11
CA GLY A 61 -4.46 6.04 -0.84
C GLY A 61 -5.99 5.97 -0.99
N ASN A 62 -6.50 5.71 -2.20
CA ASN A 62 -7.93 5.61 -2.49
C ASN A 62 -8.50 4.22 -2.13
N ALA A 63 -7.65 3.22 -1.97
CA ALA A 63 -8.00 1.89 -1.48
C ALA A 63 -6.91 1.34 -0.57
N VAL A 64 -7.28 0.45 0.36
CA VAL A 64 -6.30 -0.28 1.18
C VAL A 64 -6.13 -1.68 0.58
N PRO A 65 -4.90 -2.10 0.21
CA PRO A 65 -4.63 -3.46 -0.26
C PRO A 65 -5.09 -4.51 0.74
N MET A 66 -5.48 -5.69 0.25
CA MET A 66 -5.74 -6.81 1.15
C MET A 66 -4.47 -7.18 1.91
N GLY A 67 -4.59 -7.34 3.23
CA GLY A 67 -3.50 -7.66 4.15
C GLY A 67 -2.74 -6.45 4.71
N ALA A 68 -3.02 -5.23 4.24
CA ALA A 68 -2.35 -4.03 4.74
C ALA A 68 -2.95 -3.50 6.06
N GLU A 69 -2.09 -3.04 6.96
CA GLU A 69 -2.45 -2.43 8.24
C GLU A 69 -1.81 -1.03 8.38
N PRO A 70 -2.39 0.01 7.77
CA PRO A 70 -1.74 1.33 7.69
C PRO A 70 -1.67 2.02 9.07
N LEU A 71 -0.53 2.66 9.33
CA LEU A 71 -0.21 3.31 10.59
C LEU A 71 0.73 4.51 10.38
N ALA A 72 0.74 5.42 11.36
CA ALA A 72 1.73 6.48 11.48
C ALA A 72 2.61 6.21 12.71
N GLN A 73 3.93 6.14 12.53
CA GLN A 73 4.88 5.85 13.61
C GLN A 73 5.16 7.10 14.44
N ALA A 74 5.32 6.93 15.75
CA ALA A 74 5.85 7.95 16.64
C ALA A 74 7.38 7.87 16.65
N TYR A 75 8.07 9.00 16.48
CA TYR A 75 9.53 9.11 16.45
C TYR A 75 10.02 10.42 17.05
#